data_AF-A0A512J907-F1
#
_entry.id   AF-A0A512J907-F1
#
_cell.length_a   1.000
_cell.length_b   1.000
_cell.length_c   1.000
_cell.angle_alpha   90.00
_cell.angle_beta   90.00
_cell.angle_gamma   90.00
#
_symmetry.space_group_name_H-M   'P 1'
#
loop_
_entity.id
_entity.type
_entity.pdbx_description
1 polymer ?
#
loop_
_entity_poly.entity_id
_entity_poly.type
_entity_poly.pdbx_seq_one_letter_code
_entity_poly.pdbx_strand_id
1 'polypeptide(L)'
;MLTADHLLNVVDAFREARGISDSRVSTLLFNDGKRIKLLRAGGDLGSRHLAAAMRWLSENWPTDAVWPADITRPDPMPSAANTAAAQSEVAA
;
A
#
# COMPACT_ATOMS: atom_id res chain seq x y z
N MET A 1 10.64 -12.65 -3.94
CA MET A 1 10.27 -12.33 -2.54
C MET A 1 9.78 -10.89 -2.49
N LEU A 2 8.75 -10.60 -1.70
CA LEU A 2 8.24 -9.24 -1.52
C LEU A 2 9.16 -8.46 -0.55
N THR A 3 9.52 -7.23 -0.89
CA THR A 3 10.45 -6.37 -0.11
C THR A 3 9.85 -4.99 0.14
N ALA A 4 10.46 -4.24 1.06
CA ALA A 4 10.13 -2.84 1.34
C ALA A 4 10.15 -1.97 0.06
N ASP A 5 11.20 -2.11 -0.76
CA ASP A 5 11.35 -1.38 -2.03
C ASP A 5 10.23 -1.69 -3.02
N HIS A 6 9.83 -2.97 -3.13
CA HIS A 6 8.69 -3.34 -3.96
C HIS A 6 7.41 -2.63 -3.47
N LEU A 7 7.15 -2.61 -2.17
CA LEU A 7 6.00 -1.88 -1.65
C LEU A 7 6.09 -0.38 -1.96
N LEU A 8 7.27 0.24 -1.80
CA LEU A 8 7.47 1.66 -2.11
C LEU A 8 7.21 1.97 -3.59
N ASN A 9 7.67 1.12 -4.51
CA ASN A 9 7.40 1.29 -5.95
C ASN A 9 5.89 1.24 -6.27
N VAL A 10 5.16 0.28 -5.70
CA VAL A 10 3.69 0.20 -5.90
C VAL A 10 2.99 1.39 -5.25
N VAL A 11 3.43 1.80 -4.06
CA VAL A 11 2.92 2.99 -3.37
C VAL A 11 3.14 4.25 -4.19
N ASP A 12 4.33 4.42 -4.79
CA ASP A 12 4.64 5.57 -5.64
C ASP A 12 3.73 5.60 -6.87
N ALA A 13 3.57 4.48 -7.58
CA ALA A 13 2.65 4.38 -8.72
C ALA A 13 1.19 4.65 -8.30
N PHE A 14 0.75 4.13 -7.15
CA PHE A 14 -0.58 4.36 -6.62
C PHE A 14 -0.81 5.84 -6.26
N ARG A 15 0.17 6.48 -5.63
CA ARG A 15 0.10 7.90 -5.27
C ARG A 15 -0.02 8.76 -6.52
N GLU A 16 0.73 8.43 -7.57
CA GLU A 16 0.75 9.18 -8.81
C GLU A 16 -0.59 9.04 -9.53
N ALA A 17 -1.11 7.82 -9.62
CA ALA A 17 -2.42 7.53 -10.18
C ALA A 17 -3.58 8.21 -9.43
N ARG A 18 -3.51 8.28 -8.09
CA ARG A 18 -4.56 8.87 -7.24
C ARG A 18 -4.33 10.35 -6.94
N GLY A 19 -3.15 10.90 -7.25
CA GLY A 19 -2.75 12.26 -6.90
C GLY A 19 -2.67 12.54 -5.39
N ILE A 20 -2.30 11.55 -4.57
CA ILE A 20 -2.27 11.69 -3.09
C ILE A 20 -0.84 11.64 -2.53
N SER A 21 -0.65 12.20 -1.34
CA SER A 21 0.66 12.25 -0.66
C SER A 21 1.02 10.94 0.06
N ASP A 22 2.31 10.68 0.22
CA ASP A 22 2.83 9.52 0.98
C ASP A 22 2.23 9.40 2.38
N SER A 23 2.02 10.52 3.08
CA SER A 23 1.38 10.53 4.40
C SER A 23 -0.06 10.01 4.31
N ARG A 24 -0.81 10.40 3.26
CA ARG A 24 -2.18 9.95 3.05
C ARG A 24 -2.22 8.46 2.73
N VAL A 25 -1.34 7.99 1.84
CA VAL A 25 -1.21 6.57 1.50
C VAL A 25 -0.82 5.75 2.74
N SER A 26 0.15 6.21 3.53
CA SER A 26 0.59 5.55 4.76
C SER A 26 -0.56 5.40 5.78
N THR A 27 -1.36 6.46 5.97
CA THR A 27 -2.56 6.38 6.81
C THR A 27 -3.60 5.42 6.24
N LEU A 28 -3.80 5.37 4.92
CA LEU A 28 -4.74 4.43 4.29
C LEU A 28 -4.34 2.97 4.48
N LEU A 29 -3.05 2.65 4.31
CA LEU A 29 -2.57 1.27 4.43
C LEU A 29 -2.40 0.78 5.87
N PHE A 30 -1.93 1.66 6.75
CA PHE A 30 -1.45 1.25 8.08
C PHE A 30 -2.12 1.97 9.25
N ASN A 31 -3.07 2.88 8.98
CA ASN A 31 -3.62 3.81 9.97
C ASN A 31 -2.53 4.62 10.71
N ASP A 32 -1.35 4.75 10.09
CA ASP A 32 -0.18 5.42 10.63
C ASP A 32 0.53 6.16 9.49
N GLY A 33 0.58 7.48 9.57
CA GLY A 33 1.19 8.36 8.57
C GLY A 33 2.72 8.28 8.48
N LYS A 34 3.38 7.52 9.37
CA LYS A 34 4.85 7.49 9.48
C LYS A 34 5.48 6.22 8.89
N ARG A 35 4.71 5.16 8.63
CA ARG A 35 5.25 3.86 8.19
C ARG A 35 5.90 3.90 6.82
N ILE A 36 5.30 4.58 5.84
CA ILE A 36 5.95 4.76 4.52
C ILE A 36 7.23 5.59 4.65
N LYS A 37 7.23 6.63 5.49
CA LYS A 37 8.44 7.43 5.76
C LYS A 37 9.53 6.59 6.42
N LEU A 38 9.17 5.70 7.35
CA LEU A 38 10.09 4.78 8.00
C LEU A 38 10.73 3.83 6.98
N LEU A 39 9.93 3.26 6.07
CA LEU A 39 10.44 2.43 4.97
C LEU A 39 11.44 3.19 4.09
N ARG A 40 11.11 4.43 3.69
CA ARG A 40 12.04 5.26 2.90
C ARG A 40 13.31 5.64 3.65
N ALA A 41 13.25 5.73 4.97
CA ALA A 41 14.42 5.98 5.83
C ALA A 41 15.31 4.74 6.02
N GLY A 42 14.99 3.61 5.37
CA GLY A 42 15.72 2.34 5.52
C GLY A 42 15.21 1.47 6.67
N GLY A 43 14.04 1.79 7.23
CA GLY A 43 13.35 0.90 8.16
C GLY A 43 12.72 -0.28 7.43
N ASP A 44 12.49 -1.37 8.17
CA ASP A 44 11.88 -2.58 7.63
C ASP A 44 10.47 -2.79 8.20
N LEU A 45 9.61 -3.44 7.42
CA LEU A 45 8.33 -3.94 7.91
C LEU A 45 8.30 -5.45 7.78
N GLY A 46 7.79 -6.11 8.81
CA GLY A 46 7.61 -7.55 8.78
C GLY A 46 6.80 -7.99 7.56
N SER A 47 7.15 -9.15 7.00
CA SER A 47 6.54 -9.73 5.79
C SER A 47 5.01 -9.77 5.81
N ARG A 48 4.39 -9.94 6.99
CA ARG A 48 2.94 -9.86 7.18
C ARG A 48 2.36 -8.49 6.82
N HIS A 49 3.01 -7.41 7.26
CA HIS A 49 2.56 -6.05 6.96
C HIS A 49 2.77 -5.70 5.50
N LEU A 50 3.90 -6.10 4.90
CA LEU A 50 4.13 -5.91 3.47
C LEU A 50 3.06 -6.60 2.62
N ALA A 51 2.73 -7.86 2.94
CA ALA A 51 1.71 -8.61 2.23
C ALA A 51 0.31 -7.98 2.40
N ALA A 52 -0.07 -7.58 3.62
CA ALA A 52 -1.34 -6.91 3.88
C ALA A 52 -1.46 -5.58 3.11
N ALA A 53 -0.38 -4.79 3.09
CA ALA A 53 -0.30 -3.53 2.39
C ALA A 53 -0.46 -3.70 0.86
N MET A 54 0.27 -4.65 0.29
CA MET A 54 0.22 -4.95 -1.14
C MET A 54 -1.17 -5.44 -1.57
N ARG A 55 -1.84 -6.22 -0.72
CA ARG A 55 -3.21 -6.68 -0.97
C ARG A 55 -4.19 -5.52 -1.00
N TRP A 56 -4.11 -4.60 -0.02
CA TRP A 56 -4.99 -3.43 0.00
C TRP A 56 -4.82 -2.57 -1.26
N LEU A 57 -3.58 -2.38 -1.70
CA LEU A 57 -3.28 -1.68 -2.96
C LEU A 57 -3.89 -2.40 -4.16
N SER A 58 -3.77 -3.73 -4.22
CA SER A 58 -4.37 -4.56 -5.26
C SER A 58 -5.89 -4.42 -5.31
N GLU A 59 -6.56 -4.40 -4.15
CA GLU A 59 -8.03 -4.28 -4.06
C GLU A 59 -8.53 -2.84 -4.35
N ASN A 60 -7.76 -1.82 -3.96
CA ASN A 60 -8.13 -0.41 -4.12
C ASN A 60 -7.48 0.25 -5.34
N TRP A 61 -6.84 -0.54 -6.22
CA TRP A 61 -6.09 -0.02 -7.36
C TRP A 61 -7.01 0.75 -8.31
N PRO A 62 -6.65 1.99 -8.71
CA PRO A 62 -7.44 2.74 -9.67
C PRO A 62 -7.43 2.06 -11.04
N THR A 63 -8.60 2.03 -11.69
CA THR A 63 -8.78 1.45 -13.03
C THR A 63 -7.96 2.15 -14.10
N ASP A 64 -7.65 3.43 -13.91
CA ASP A 64 -6.88 4.25 -14.86
C ASP A 64 -5.36 4.07 -14.71
N ALA A 65 -4.91 3.20 -13.80
CA ALA A 65 -3.49 3.00 -13.53
C ALA A 65 -3.00 1.59 -13.85
N VAL A 66 -1.78 1.53 -14.37
CA VAL A 66 -1.10 0.27 -14.68
C VAL A 66 -0.40 -0.25 -13.43
N TRP A 67 -0.65 -1.53 -13.11
CA TRP A 67 0.09 -2.21 -12.05
C TRP A 67 1.55 -2.41 -12.46
N PRO A 68 2.55 -2.11 -11.60
CA PRO A 68 3.97 -2.26 -11.95
C PRO A 68 4.31 -3.70 -12.33
N ALA A 69 4.87 -3.91 -13.52
CA ALA A 69 5.20 -5.25 -14.03
C ALA A 69 6.30 -5.96 -13.23
N ASP A 70 7.17 -5.19 -12.55
CA ASP A 70 8.24 -5.72 -11.69
C ASP A 70 7.70 -6.43 -10.45
N ILE A 71 6.40 -6.29 -10.14
CA ILE A 71 5.82 -6.70 -8.87
C ILE A 71 4.59 -7.56 -9.12
N THR A 72 4.69 -8.83 -8.75
CA THR A 72 3.57 -9.76 -8.85
C THR A 72 2.40 -9.28 -7.98
N ARG A 73 1.26 -9.01 -8.62
CA ARG A 73 0.01 -8.69 -7.93
C ARG A 73 -0.38 -9.89 -7.05
N PRO A 74 -0.57 -9.72 -5.73
CA PRO A 74 -0.85 -10.84 -4.85
C PRO A 74 -2.23 -11.43 -5.14
N ASP A 75 -2.30 -12.76 -5.24
CA ASP A 75 -3.58 -13.48 -5.32
C ASP A 75 -4.35 -13.37 -4.00
N PRO A 76 -5.69 -13.30 -4.04
CA PRO A 76 -6.53 -13.24 -2.85
C PRO A 76 -6.56 -14.60 -2.14
N MET A 77 -5.50 -14.93 -1.38
CA MET A 77 -5.53 -16.09 -0.50
C MET A 77 -6.21 -15.72 0.84
N PRO A 78 -7.11 -16.56 1.37
CA PRO A 78 -7.81 -16.25 2.60
C PRO A 78 -6.97 -16.70 3.79
N SER A 79 -6.37 -15.79 4.56
CA SER A 79 -6.27 -15.93 6.02
C SER A 79 -5.55 -14.75 6.68
N ALA A 80 -6.05 -14.41 7.88
CA ALA A 80 -5.62 -13.40 8.84
C ALA A 80 -5.92 -11.91 8.50
N ALA A 81 -7.23 -11.65 8.36
CA ALA A 81 -7.97 -10.61 9.09
C ALA A 81 -7.44 -9.15 9.11
N ASN A 82 -8.09 -8.32 8.28
CA ASN A 82 -8.60 -6.97 8.58
C ASN A 82 -7.92 -6.15 9.69
N THR A 83 -7.17 -5.12 9.29
CA THR A 83 -7.02 -3.88 10.09
C THR A 83 -7.07 -2.60 9.24
N ALA A 84 -7.30 -2.68 7.92
CA ALA A 84 -7.40 -1.50 7.04
C ALA A 84 -8.78 -1.39 6.36
N ALA A 85 -9.85 -1.80 7.05
CA ALA A 85 -11.21 -1.59 6.57
C ALA A 85 -11.68 -0.19 6.96
N ALA A 86 -12.01 0.59 5.93
CA ALA A 86 -12.91 1.75 5.95
C ALA A 86 -12.52 2.92 6.86
N GLN A 87 -11.95 3.98 6.27
CA GLN A 87 -12.38 5.33 6.61
C GLN A 87 -12.00 6.39 5.54
N SER A 88 -13.07 7.00 5.06
CA SER A 88 -13.22 8.28 4.37
C SER A 88 -13.34 8.23 2.84
N GLU A 89 -14.47 8.50 2.16
CA GLU A 89 -15.63 9.38 2.41
C GLU A 89 -15.37 10.63 3.26
N VAL A 90 -15.74 11.81 2.77
CA VAL A 90 -15.44 13.16 3.29
C VAL A 90 -13.99 13.63 3.23
N ALA A 91 -13.71 14.47 2.22
CA ALA A 91 -13.60 15.93 2.36
C ALA A 91 -13.01 16.48 1.05
N ALA A 92 -13.51 17.52 0.40
CA ALA A 92 -14.61 18.46 0.61
C ALA A 92 -14.88 19.14 -0.75
#